data_AF-A0A1W1GYB7-F1
#
_entry.id   AF-A0A1W1GYB7-F1
#
_cell.length_a   1.000
_cell.length_b   1.000
_cell.length_c   1.000
_cell.angle_alpha   90.00
_cell.angle_beta   90.00
_cell.angle_gamma   90.00
#
_symmetry.space_group_name_H-M   'P 1'
#
loop_
_entity.id
_entity.type
_entity.pdbx_description
1 polymer ?
#
loop_
_entity_poly.entity_id
_entity_poly.type
_entity_poly.pdbx_seq_one_letter_code
_entity_poly.pdbx_strand_id
1 'polypeptide(L)'
;METKNAIAALTALGHATRLAAFRLLVEAGPAGRMAGDIAAALQVPPATLSFHLKELLQAGLVESESQGRNVCYRANFSAMTGLIDYLTHNCCAGSPDPACSPTSPDCAC
;
A
#
# COMPACT_ATOMS: atom_id res chain seq x y z
N MET A 1 -5.47 -13.64 4.69
CA MET A 1 -5.75 -12.40 5.46
C MET A 1 -7.05 -12.58 6.24
N GLU A 2 -7.18 -12.05 7.45
CA GLU A 2 -8.45 -12.05 8.20
C GLU A 2 -9.29 -10.81 7.88
N THR A 3 -10.63 -10.89 8.00
CA THR A 3 -11.57 -9.80 7.67
C THR A 3 -11.24 -8.48 8.38
N LYS A 4 -10.86 -8.54 9.66
CA LYS A 4 -10.49 -7.34 10.44
C LYS A 4 -9.30 -6.60 9.81
N ASN A 5 -8.31 -7.36 9.34
CA ASN A 5 -7.11 -6.79 8.71
C ASN A 5 -7.46 -6.22 7.33
N ALA A 6 -8.35 -6.88 6.57
CA ALA A 6 -8.85 -6.37 5.30
C ALA A 6 -9.59 -5.03 5.47
N ILE A 7 -10.47 -4.92 6.47
CA ILE A 7 -11.18 -3.66 6.79
C ILE A 7 -10.19 -2.56 7.17
N ALA A 8 -9.18 -2.86 7.98
CA ALA A 8 -8.16 -1.88 8.38
C ALA A 8 -7.37 -1.38 7.15
N ALA A 9 -6.94 -2.28 6.27
CA ALA A 9 -6.23 -1.95 5.04
C ALA A 9 -7.08 -1.08 4.09
N LEU A 10 -8.33 -1.47 3.85
CA LEU A 10 -9.26 -0.70 3.00
C LEU A 10 -9.57 0.67 3.60
N THR A 11 -9.74 0.77 4.92
CA THR A 11 -9.97 2.04 5.62
C THR A 11 -8.75 2.95 5.50
N ALA A 12 -7.54 2.40 5.64
CA ALA A 12 -6.30 3.13 5.43
C ALA A 12 -6.18 3.58 3.96
N LEU A 13 -6.51 2.76 2.98
CA LEU A 13 -6.44 3.14 1.56
C LEU A 13 -7.57 4.09 1.13
N GLY A 14 -8.71 4.12 1.84
CA GLY A 14 -9.88 4.94 1.55
C GLY A 14 -9.71 6.46 1.72
N HIS A 15 -8.48 6.96 1.84
CA HIS A 15 -8.17 8.39 1.94
C HIS A 15 -7.18 8.80 0.84
N ALA A 16 -7.48 9.88 0.12
CA ALA A 16 -6.73 10.31 -1.06
C ALA A 16 -5.21 10.40 -0.83
N THR A 17 -4.77 11.09 0.23
CA THR A 17 -3.33 11.21 0.55
C THR A 17 -2.66 9.88 0.88
N ARG A 18 -3.35 8.96 1.57
CA ARG A 18 -2.79 7.65 1.93
C ARG A 18 -2.67 6.75 0.71
N LEU A 19 -3.68 6.76 -0.16
CA LEU A 19 -3.63 6.05 -1.43
C LEU A 19 -2.50 6.59 -2.31
N ALA A 20 -2.35 7.91 -2.43
CA ALA A 20 -1.29 8.53 -3.20
C ALA A 20 0.11 8.17 -2.65
N ALA A 21 0.30 8.25 -1.33
CA ALA A 21 1.55 7.85 -0.68
C ALA A 21 1.86 6.37 -0.91
N PHE A 22 0.87 5.48 -0.74
CA PHE A 22 1.05 4.05 -0.98
C PHE A 22 1.42 3.77 -2.44
N ARG A 23 0.76 4.41 -3.43
CA ARG A 23 1.10 4.25 -4.85
C ARG A 23 2.52 4.73 -5.17
N LEU A 24 2.93 5.86 -4.60
CA LEU A 24 4.29 6.37 -4.77
C LEU A 24 5.35 5.41 -4.20
N LEU A 25 5.02 4.70 -3.12
CA LEU A 25 5.87 3.66 -2.53
C LEU A 25 5.89 2.38 -3.36
N VAL A 26 4.78 2.00 -4.00
CA VAL A 26 4.72 0.90 -4.96
C VAL A 26 5.63 1.19 -6.16
N GLU A 27 5.57 2.40 -6.71
CA GLU A 27 6.44 2.84 -7.82
C GLU A 27 7.92 2.87 -7.43
N ALA A 28 8.22 3.14 -6.15
CA ALA A 28 9.59 3.09 -5.64
C ALA A 28 10.13 1.66 -5.47
N GLY A 29 9.25 0.65 -5.52
CA GLY A 29 9.62 -0.74 -5.35
C GLY A 29 10.23 -1.04 -3.96
N PRO A 30 11.02 -2.12 -3.85
CA PRO A 30 11.65 -2.54 -2.60
C PRO A 30 12.59 -1.51 -1.97
N ALA A 31 13.09 -0.54 -2.74
CA ALA A 31 13.96 0.51 -2.22
C ALA A 31 13.21 1.46 -1.27
N GLY A 32 11.95 1.76 -1.57
CA GLY A 32 11.14 2.71 -0.81
C GLY A 32 11.54 4.17 -1.08
N ARG A 33 11.04 5.08 -0.23
CA ARG A 33 11.35 6.52 -0.30
C ARG A 33 11.50 7.12 1.10
N MET A 34 12.29 8.18 1.21
CA MET A 34 12.41 8.92 2.45
C MET A 34 11.15 9.74 2.72
N ALA A 35 10.79 9.93 4.00
CA ALA A 35 9.62 10.70 4.40
C ALA A 35 9.58 12.11 3.78
N GLY A 36 10.74 12.77 3.70
CA GLY A 36 10.88 14.10 3.08
C GLY A 36 10.57 14.08 1.58
N ASP A 37 11.03 13.06 0.85
CA ASP A 37 10.79 12.93 -0.59
C ASP A 37 9.31 12.67 -0.89
N ILE A 38 8.66 11.86 -0.05
CA ILE A 38 7.22 11.61 -0.15
C ILE A 38 6.44 12.91 0.10
N ALA A 39 6.82 13.69 1.12
CA ALA A 39 6.18 14.96 1.44
C ALA A 39 6.31 15.96 0.29
N ALA A 40 7.51 16.04 -0.31
CA ALA A 40 7.78 16.91 -1.45
C ALA A 40 6.97 16.47 -2.69
N ALA A 41 6.97 15.18 -3.02
CA ALA A 41 6.27 14.65 -4.19
C ALA A 41 4.75 14.85 -4.11
N LEU A 42 4.17 14.70 -2.91
CA LEU A 42 2.72 14.86 -2.70
C LEU A 42 2.32 16.30 -2.35
N GLN A 43 3.28 17.21 -2.15
CA GLN A 43 3.05 18.58 -1.71
C GLN A 43 2.25 18.66 -0.39
N VAL A 44 2.55 17.76 0.55
CA VAL A 44 1.87 17.66 1.85
C VAL A 44 2.82 18.07 2.98
N PRO A 45 2.36 18.84 3.99
CA PRO A 45 3.19 19.18 5.15
C PRO A 45 3.72 17.92 5.87
N PRO A 46 4.99 17.91 6.35
CA PRO A 46 5.60 16.72 6.96
C PRO A 46 4.82 16.14 8.14
N ALA A 47 4.22 16.98 8.98
CA ALA A 47 3.41 16.54 10.11
C ALA A 47 2.14 15.80 9.65
N THR A 48 1.46 16.33 8.63
CA THR A 48 0.28 15.71 8.02
C THR A 48 0.63 14.40 7.34
N LEU A 49 1.75 14.35 6.61
CA LEU A 49 2.21 13.10 6.00
C LEU A 49 2.56 12.05 7.06
N SER A 50 3.23 12.44 8.15
CA SER A 50 3.59 11.52 9.23
C SER A 50 2.36 10.87 9.86
N PHE A 51 1.27 11.63 10.02
CA PHE A 51 -0.03 11.09 10.45
C PHE A 51 -0.55 10.05 9.46
N HIS A 52 -0.56 10.36 8.16
CA HIS A 52 -1.02 9.43 7.12
C HIS A 52 -0.17 8.16 7.01
N LEU A 53 1.16 8.27 7.10
CA LEU A 53 2.08 7.14 7.07
C LEU A 53 1.94 6.26 8.31
N LYS A 54 1.64 6.84 9.48
CA LYS A 54 1.35 6.08 10.70
C LYS A 54 0.10 5.22 10.55
N GLU A 55 -0.96 5.74 9.95
CA GLU A 55 -2.18 4.97 9.68
C GLU A 55 -1.90 3.80 8.72
N LEU A 56 -1.08 4.03 7.68
CA LEU A 56 -0.66 2.97 6.75
C LEU A 56 0.22 1.90 7.44
N LEU A 57 1.12 2.32 8.34
CA LEU A 57 1.95 1.41 9.15
C LEU A 57 1.07 0.53 10.05
N GLN A 58 0.09 1.14 10.73
CA GLN A 58 -0.83 0.41 11.60
C GLN A 58 -1.71 -0.58 10.83
N ALA A 59 -2.06 -0.26 9.58
CA ALA A 59 -2.76 -1.18 8.69
C ALA A 59 -1.86 -2.27 8.07
N GLY A 60 -0.54 -2.24 8.34
CA GLY A 60 0.43 -3.20 7.81
C GLY A 60 0.71 -3.06 6.32
N LEU A 61 0.31 -1.95 5.69
CA LEU A 61 0.48 -1.72 4.25
C LEU A 61 1.84 -1.12 3.90
N VAL A 62 2.51 -0.51 4.86
CA VAL A 62 3.86 0.02 4.68
C VAL A 62 4.74 -0.41 5.83
N GLU A 63 6.05 -0.37 5.60
CA GLU A 63 7.09 -0.59 6.60
C GLU A 63 7.96 0.65 6.68
N SER A 64 8.61 0.84 7.84
CA SER A 64 9.50 1.98 8.08
C SER A 64 10.85 1.50 8.59
N GLU A 65 11.92 2.10 8.09
CA GLU A 65 13.30 1.87 8.50
C GLU A 65 13.96 3.21 8.85
N SER A 66 14.54 3.31 10.05
CA SER A 66 15.31 4.51 10.44
C SER A 66 16.65 4.53 9.71
N GLN A 67 16.94 5.64 9.03
CA GLN A 67 18.21 5.91 8.38
C GLN A 67 18.80 7.21 8.93
N GLY A 68 19.42 7.11 10.10
CA GLY A 68 19.96 8.25 10.84
C GLY A 68 18.85 9.18 11.34
N ARG A 69 18.84 10.43 10.84
CA ARG A 69 17.82 11.43 11.21
C ARG A 69 16.53 11.33 10.39
N ASN A 70 16.55 10.55 9.32
CA ASN A 70 15.43 10.40 8.41
C ASN A 70 14.83 8.99 8.54
N VAL A 71 13.61 8.82 8.01
CA VAL A 71 12.91 7.53 7.96
C VAL A 71 12.61 7.18 6.51
N CYS A 72 12.99 5.98 6.10
CA CYS A 72 12.64 5.39 4.80
C CYS A 72 11.36 4.58 4.97
N TYR A 73 10.40 4.74 4.06
CA TYR A 73 9.17 3.97 4.02
C TYR A 73 9.14 3.09 2.77
N ARG A 74 8.59 1.88 2.90
CA ARG A 74 8.44 0.90 1.82
C ARG A 74 7.02 0.37 1.79
N ALA A 75 6.50 0.04 0.60
CA ALA A 75 5.23 -0.67 0.50
C ALA A 75 5.42 -2.13 0.94
N ASN A 76 4.50 -2.66 1.74
CA ASN A 76 4.47 -4.08 2.05
C ASN A 76 3.68 -4.81 0.95
N PHE A 77 4.41 -5.32 -0.04
CA PHE A 77 3.83 -6.03 -1.19
C PHE A 77 3.11 -7.33 -0.79
N SER A 78 3.58 -8.01 0.26
CA SER A 78 2.91 -9.21 0.77
C SER A 78 1.53 -8.89 1.33
N ALA A 79 1.40 -7.79 2.09
CA ALA A 79 0.13 -7.34 2.63
C ALA A 79 -0.85 -6.93 1.53
N MET A 80 -0.36 -6.22 0.50
CA MET A 80 -1.19 -5.84 -0.66
C MET A 80 -1.66 -7.06 -1.46
N THR A 81 -0.75 -8.00 -1.75
CA THR A 81 -1.10 -9.25 -2.44
C THR A 81 -2.17 -10.01 -1.65
N GLY A 82 -1.99 -10.15 -0.33
CA GLY A 82 -2.97 -10.80 0.53
C GLY A 82 -4.33 -10.08 0.60
N LEU A 83 -4.36 -8.75 0.43
CA LEU A 83 -5.61 -7.99 0.33
C LEU A 83 -6.31 -8.23 -1.00
N ILE A 84 -5.57 -8.22 -2.12
CA ILE A 84 -6.10 -8.54 -3.44
C ILE A 84 -6.69 -9.95 -3.43
N ASP A 85 -5.91 -10.93 -2.96
CA ASP A 85 -6.34 -12.32 -2.84
C ASP A 85 -7.60 -12.46 -2.01
N TYR A 86 -7.72 -11.72 -0.89
CA TYR A 86 -8.91 -11.72 -0.05
C TYR A 86 -10.14 -11.18 -0.80
N LEU A 87 -9.99 -10.10 -1.56
CA LEU A 87 -11.08 -9.48 -2.32
C LEU A 87 -11.51 -10.31 -3.54
N THR A 88 -10.57 -11.05 -4.13
CA THR A 88 -10.82 -11.88 -5.32
C THR A 88 -11.04 -13.35 -4.97
N HIS A 89 -11.04 -13.71 -3.69
CA HIS A 89 -11.37 -15.06 -3.27
C HIS A 89 -12.81 -15.41 -3.68
N ASN A 90 -12.99 -16.54 -4.37
CA ASN A 90 -14.25 -16.94 -5.01
C ASN A 90 -14.79 -15.93 -6.04
N CYS A 91 -13.90 -15.18 -6.72
CA CYS A 91 -14.33 -14.29 -7.80
C CYS A 91 -15.19 -15.07 -8.83
N CYS A 92 -16.32 -14.48 -9.21
CA CYS A 92 -17.31 -15.06 -10.13
C CYS A 92 -17.78 -16.48 -9.76
N ALA A 93 -17.90 -16.77 -8.46
CA ALA A 93 -18.33 -18.07 -7.93
C ALA A 93 -17.51 -19.26 -8.44
N GLY A 94 -16.24 -19.04 -8.81
CA GLY A 94 -15.37 -20.07 -9.38
C GLY A 94 -15.64 -20.36 -10.86
N SER A 95 -16.35 -19.45 -11.57
CA SER A 95 -16.50 -19.54 -13.02
C SER A 95 -15.13 -19.54 -13.71
N PRO A 96 -14.91 -20.42 -14.71
CA PRO A 96 -13.67 -20.48 -15.48
C PRO A 96 -13.53 -19.33 -16.50
N ASP A 97 -14.39 -18.30 -16.42
CA ASP A 97 -14.35 -17.15 -17.31
C ASP A 97 -13.03 -16.37 -17.14
N PRO A 98 -12.17 -16.29 -18.17
CA PRO A 98 -10.92 -15.55 -18.10
C PRO A 98 -11.12 -14.05 -17.83
N ALA A 99 -12.31 -13.49 -18.09
CA ALA A 99 -12.63 -12.10 -17.77
C ALA A 99 -12.77 -11.84 -16.26
N CYS A 100 -12.93 -12.89 -15.46
CA CYS A 100 -13.17 -12.81 -14.02
C CYS A 100 -11.92 -12.99 -13.16
N SER A 101 -10.77 -13.32 -13.75
CA SER A 101 -9.52 -13.45 -12.99
C SER A 101 -8.86 -12.07 -12.87
N PRO A 102 -8.39 -11.66 -11.68
CA PRO A 102 -7.50 -10.51 -11.58
C PRO A 102 -6.25 -10.84 -12.38
N THR A 103 -6.18 -10.33 -13.61
CA THR A 103 -5.00 -10.50 -14.45
C THR A 103 -3.86 -9.84 -13.70
N SER A 104 -2.84 -10.60 -13.33
CA SER A 104 -1.59 -10.04 -12.82
C SER A 104 -1.09 -9.09 -13.90
N PRO A 105 -1.09 -7.76 -13.71
CA PRO A 105 -0.38 -6.91 -14.65
C PRO A 105 1.07 -7.37 -14.58
N ASP A 106 1.67 -7.72 -15.71
CA ASP A 106 3.09 -8.02 -15.81
C ASP A 106 3.87 -6.90 -15.12
N CYS A 107 4.32 -7.15 -13.89
CA CYS A 107 5.35 -6.34 -13.26
C CYS A 107 6.63 -6.68 -14.01
N ALA A 108 6.84 -6.01 -15.14
CA ALA A 108 8.13 -5.98 -15.81
C ALA A 108 9.09 -5.21 -14.90
N CYS A 109 9.71 -5.95 -13.97
CA CYS A 109 10.89 -5.52 -13.23
C CYS A 109 12.12 -5.62 -14.13
#